data_AF-A0A6C2TXP1-F1
#
_entry.id   AF-A0A6C2TXP1-F1
#
_cell.length_a   1.000
_cell.length_b   1.000
_cell.length_c   1.000
_cell.angle_alpha   90.00
_cell.angle_beta   90.00
_cell.angle_gamma   90.00
#
_symmetry.space_group_name_H-M   'P 1'
#
loop_
_entity.id
_entity.type
_entity.pdbx_description
1 polymer ?
#
loop_
_entity_poly.entity_id
_entity_poly.type
_entity_poly.pdbx_seq_one_letter_code
_entity_poly.pdbx_strand_id
1 'polypeptide(L)'
;MSAMKKMQMHASKPFGVLVAVFMIAMAAGARRDARPNIIVILTDDQGYGDVGRHGNPILKTPNFDRLHDESVRFTDFQVSPCCAPTRCALLTGMHEFKSGVTHTIKPWREMNPRSTTVAQTLKTAGYATGIFGKWHLGLDDAYRPNNRGFDEALHAKGDVQKSHFDPVLSRDGVEKKYKGYREDILFAEAMAFIEKNKDGKFFCYIPTYAPHTPNIAPEEYVEPYKDHPQAAFFGQVANVDQNIGLLLAKLVELKIDQETLIVLISDNGGTKGVDAWNAGMRGCKATPWIGGTRAMSFWRWPGVFKPRDVGSLTAHIDVLPTLAEISKAPLTEKHRSQLDGLSLLPLLNNPAAPWPADRMLFTNVGRWGKVAADTHAHNFAAVRMGKYHLVNNRCCADAKCRHAKCKQARGVADGSYKSIYTEDADKHYALTPEQGWGLYDLEHDVSESSNLAGQHPEVVERMAKAYDAWWAEVRPLMFPEDDV
;
A
#
# COMPACT_ATOMS: atom_id res chain seq x y z
N MET A 1 43.30 -84.66 9.63
CA MET A 1 44.52 -84.16 10.30
C MET A 1 44.09 -83.19 11.37
N SER A 2 44.54 -83.46 12.60
CA SER A 2 44.77 -82.53 13.72
C SER A 2 43.64 -81.56 14.13
N ALA A 3 43.30 -81.34 15.39
CA ALA A 3 43.53 -81.95 16.69
C ALA A 3 42.68 -81.10 17.67
N MET A 4 42.17 -81.74 18.73
CA MET A 4 42.13 -81.29 20.13
C MET A 4 41.84 -79.79 20.45
N LYS A 5 40.97 -79.43 21.41
CA LYS A 5 40.95 -79.86 22.82
C LYS A 5 39.80 -79.14 23.57
N LYS A 6 39.15 -79.87 24.51
CA LYS A 6 38.78 -79.55 25.93
C LYS A 6 38.27 -78.13 26.29
N MET A 7 37.35 -77.88 27.22
CA MET A 7 36.86 -78.58 28.42
C MET A 7 35.68 -77.77 29.04
N GLN A 8 34.80 -78.47 29.79
CA GLN A 8 34.08 -78.05 31.02
C GLN A 8 33.06 -76.89 30.96
N MET A 9 31.75 -77.15 31.12
CA MET A 9 30.97 -77.36 32.38
C MET A 9 30.81 -76.13 33.28
N HIS A 10 29.60 -75.55 33.35
CA HIS A 10 28.74 -75.54 34.56
C HIS A 10 27.48 -74.62 34.45
N ALA A 11 26.37 -75.15 34.96
CA ALA A 11 25.35 -74.55 35.83
C ALA A 11 24.46 -73.36 35.36
N SER A 12 23.19 -73.70 35.09
CA SER A 12 21.92 -73.13 35.61
C SER A 12 21.84 -71.65 36.05
N LYS A 13 20.88 -70.90 35.48
CA LYS A 13 19.63 -70.44 36.14
C LYS A 13 18.76 -69.57 35.19
N PRO A 14 17.44 -69.46 35.44
CA PRO A 14 16.45 -68.81 34.58
C PRO A 14 16.35 -67.32 34.90
N PHE A 15 16.15 -66.45 33.90
CA PHE A 15 15.81 -65.05 34.17
C PHE A 15 15.00 -64.41 33.04
N GLY A 16 13.78 -64.00 33.40
CA GLY A 16 13.10 -62.80 32.90
C GLY A 16 12.92 -62.63 31.39
N VAL A 17 11.72 -62.96 30.90
CA VAL A 17 11.17 -62.31 29.70
C VAL A 17 10.95 -60.84 30.05
N LEU A 18 11.91 -59.98 29.67
CA LEU A 18 11.77 -58.53 29.74
C LEU A 18 10.91 -58.09 28.55
N VAL A 19 9.62 -57.86 28.78
CA VAL A 19 8.76 -57.18 27.81
C VAL A 19 9.19 -55.71 27.74
N ALA A 20 10.04 -55.39 26.77
CA ALA A 20 10.38 -54.01 26.45
C ALA A 20 9.16 -53.36 25.78
N VAL A 21 8.37 -52.62 26.57
CA VAL A 21 7.36 -51.69 26.06
C VAL A 21 8.12 -50.54 25.39
N PHE A 22 8.32 -50.65 24.08
CA PHE A 22 8.74 -49.53 23.25
C PHE A 22 7.58 -48.53 23.20
N MET A 23 7.58 -47.56 24.10
CA MET A 23 6.78 -46.34 23.91
C MET A 23 7.38 -45.60 22.71
N ILE A 24 6.82 -45.85 21.53
CA ILE A 24 6.94 -44.94 20.40
C ILE A 24 6.21 -43.68 20.83
N ALA A 25 6.94 -42.75 21.44
CA ALA A 25 6.52 -41.36 21.52
C ALA A 25 6.45 -40.85 20.08
N MET A 26 5.28 -40.98 19.45
CA MET A 26 4.94 -40.16 18.32
C MET A 26 4.90 -38.73 18.85
N ALA A 27 6.05 -38.07 18.81
CA ALA A 27 6.11 -36.64 18.72
C ALA A 27 5.41 -36.29 17.40
N ALA A 28 4.08 -36.18 17.46
CA ALA A 28 3.32 -35.41 16.51
C ALA A 28 3.84 -33.98 16.64
N GLY A 29 4.97 -33.70 15.98
CA GLY A 29 5.39 -32.34 15.72
C GLY A 29 4.23 -31.72 14.98
N ALA A 30 3.43 -30.92 15.68
CA ALA A 30 2.36 -30.15 15.09
C ALA A 30 2.98 -29.47 13.86
N ARG A 31 2.49 -29.84 12.67
CA ARG A 31 3.01 -29.31 11.42
C ARG A 31 2.80 -27.81 11.49
N ARG A 32 3.88 -27.06 11.77
CA ARG A 32 3.83 -25.61 11.96
C ARG A 32 3.13 -25.03 10.74
N ASP A 33 2.05 -24.30 10.97
CA ASP A 33 1.26 -23.72 9.89
C ASP A 33 2.17 -22.81 9.06
N ALA A 34 2.44 -23.25 7.82
CA ALA A 34 3.41 -22.63 6.93
C ALA A 34 2.97 -21.25 6.40
N ARG A 35 1.72 -20.85 6.66
CA ARG A 35 1.21 -19.52 6.31
C ARG A 35 1.79 -18.46 7.24
N PRO A 36 2.09 -17.24 6.77
CA PRO A 36 2.63 -16.21 7.66
C PRO A 36 1.52 -15.47 8.42
N ASN A 37 1.90 -14.84 9.53
CA ASN A 37 1.20 -13.66 10.00
C ASN A 37 1.40 -12.53 8.98
N ILE A 38 0.43 -11.63 8.82
CA ILE A 38 0.49 -10.59 7.80
C ILE A 38 0.32 -9.23 8.47
N ILE A 39 1.28 -8.33 8.24
CA ILE A 39 1.20 -6.92 8.62
C ILE A 39 1.29 -6.10 7.33
N VAL A 40 0.32 -5.21 7.12
CA VAL A 40 0.36 -4.20 6.06
C VAL A 40 0.41 -2.82 6.71
N ILE A 41 1.45 -2.06 6.43
CA ILE A 41 1.63 -0.66 6.85
C ILE A 41 1.40 0.21 5.62
N LEU A 42 0.50 1.18 5.74
CA LEU A 42 0.21 2.14 4.67
C LEU A 42 0.41 3.56 5.18
N THR A 43 1.42 4.26 4.69
CA THR A 43 1.69 5.66 5.09
C THR A 43 0.85 6.64 4.27
N ASP A 44 0.47 7.77 4.87
CA ASP A 44 -0.46 8.76 4.29
C ASP A 44 0.29 10.04 3.90
N ASP A 45 0.35 10.35 2.60
CA ASP A 45 1.05 11.53 2.04
C ASP A 45 2.58 11.56 2.14
N GLN A 46 3.20 10.43 2.55
CA GLN A 46 4.65 10.22 2.42
C GLN A 46 4.98 9.88 0.97
N GLY A 47 5.80 10.70 0.31
CA GLY A 47 6.22 10.47 -1.06
C GLY A 47 7.27 9.36 -1.17
N TYR A 48 7.48 8.86 -2.38
CA TYR A 48 8.54 7.89 -2.66
C TYR A 48 9.91 8.39 -2.18
N GLY A 49 10.22 9.68 -2.37
CA GLY A 49 11.49 10.27 -1.93
C GLY A 49 11.63 10.47 -0.42
N ASP A 50 10.58 10.31 0.38
CA ASP A 50 10.61 10.59 1.82
C ASP A 50 11.16 9.41 2.64
N VAL A 51 12.24 8.79 2.15
CA VAL A 51 12.99 7.68 2.78
C VAL A 51 14.48 7.88 2.49
N GLY A 52 15.33 7.73 3.50
CA GLY A 52 16.80 7.88 3.39
C GLY A 52 17.40 6.99 2.30
N ARG A 53 17.02 5.71 2.24
CA ARG A 53 17.44 4.77 1.18
C ARG A 53 17.02 5.12 -0.24
N HIS A 54 16.05 6.03 -0.44
CA HIS A 54 15.71 6.55 -1.77
C HIS A 54 16.51 7.83 -2.12
N GLY A 55 17.61 8.08 -1.41
CA GLY A 55 18.54 9.18 -1.69
C GLY A 55 18.17 10.50 -1.04
N ASN A 56 17.22 10.52 -0.10
CA ASN A 56 16.84 11.74 0.60
C ASN A 56 18.03 12.28 1.41
N PRO A 57 18.49 13.52 1.17
CA PRO A 57 19.67 14.06 1.84
C PRO A 57 19.38 14.60 3.25
N ILE A 58 18.11 14.72 3.65
CA ILE A 58 17.68 15.38 4.88
C ILE A 58 17.13 14.38 5.90
N LEU A 59 16.18 13.54 5.48
CA LEU A 59 15.47 12.63 6.36
C LEU A 59 16.38 11.52 6.93
N LYS A 60 16.27 11.30 8.24
CA LYS A 60 16.91 10.16 8.94
C LYS A 60 15.84 9.13 9.26
N THR A 61 15.85 8.02 8.53
CA THR A 61 14.83 6.97 8.62
C THR A 61 15.45 5.59 8.81
N PRO A 62 16.18 5.33 9.90
CA PRO A 62 16.94 4.09 10.08
C PRO A 62 16.08 2.82 10.03
N ASN A 63 14.80 2.88 10.43
CA ASN A 63 13.92 1.70 10.43
C ASN A 63 13.26 1.47 9.07
N PHE A 64 12.89 2.52 8.33
CA PHE A 64 12.53 2.39 6.92
C PHE A 64 13.73 1.90 6.11
N ASP A 65 14.94 2.40 6.39
CA ASP A 65 16.17 1.99 5.71
C ASP A 65 16.48 0.51 5.98
N ARG A 66 16.29 0.07 7.23
CA ARG A 66 16.37 -1.35 7.59
C ARG A 66 15.31 -2.18 6.86
N LEU A 67 14.05 -1.75 6.82
CA LEU A 67 13.01 -2.45 6.07
C LEU A 67 13.35 -2.52 4.59
N HIS A 68 13.80 -1.42 3.99
CA HIS A 68 14.28 -1.39 2.62
C HIS A 68 15.34 -2.47 2.40
N ASP A 69 16.41 -2.49 3.20
CA ASP A 69 17.54 -3.41 3.05
C ASP A 69 17.17 -4.88 3.28
N GLU A 70 16.14 -5.15 4.09
CA GLU A 70 15.65 -6.50 4.42
C GLU A 70 14.49 -6.98 3.51
N SER A 71 14.05 -6.18 2.52
CA SER A 71 12.86 -6.48 1.72
C SER A 71 13.14 -6.85 0.26
N VAL A 72 12.18 -7.53 -0.36
CA VAL A 72 11.97 -7.39 -1.82
C VAL A 72 11.30 -6.04 -2.06
N ARG A 73 11.84 -5.25 -3.00
CA ARG A 73 11.39 -3.88 -3.26
C ARG A 73 10.87 -3.77 -4.69
N PHE A 74 9.60 -3.44 -4.84
CA PHE A 74 9.06 -3.15 -6.16
C PHE A 74 9.37 -1.71 -6.51
N THR A 75 10.34 -1.49 -7.41
CA THR A 75 10.83 -0.15 -7.73
C THR A 75 9.92 0.58 -8.71
N ASP A 76 9.10 -0.14 -9.49
CA ASP A 76 8.05 0.42 -10.36
C ASP A 76 6.65 0.02 -9.87
N PHE A 77 6.31 0.48 -8.66
CA PHE A 77 5.05 0.20 -7.98
C PHE A 77 4.12 1.41 -8.00
N GLN A 78 2.91 1.24 -8.52
CA GLN A 78 1.95 2.31 -8.74
C GLN A 78 0.77 2.26 -7.75
N VAL A 79 0.34 3.44 -7.32
CA VAL A 79 -0.85 3.72 -6.49
C VAL A 79 -1.74 4.74 -7.18
N SER A 80 -3.01 4.80 -6.76
CA SER A 80 -3.89 5.90 -7.15
C SER A 80 -3.33 7.23 -6.60
N PRO A 81 -3.64 8.38 -7.22
CA PRO A 81 -3.01 9.64 -6.86
C PRO A 81 -3.57 10.27 -5.56
N CYS A 82 -4.46 9.59 -4.83
CA CYS A 82 -5.11 10.08 -3.60
C CYS A 82 -5.42 8.94 -2.60
N CYS A 83 -5.56 9.30 -1.32
CA CYS A 83 -5.74 8.38 -0.19
C CYS A 83 -6.87 7.34 -0.36
N ALA A 84 -8.13 7.78 -0.46
CA ALA A 84 -9.29 6.88 -0.47
C ALA A 84 -9.29 5.94 -1.70
N PRO A 85 -9.02 6.43 -2.93
CA PRO A 85 -8.73 5.58 -4.09
C PRO A 85 -7.74 4.45 -3.81
N THR A 86 -6.52 4.76 -3.35
CA THR A 86 -5.50 3.73 -3.10
C THR A 86 -5.92 2.74 -2.03
N ARG A 87 -6.52 3.21 -0.93
CA ARG A 87 -7.02 2.34 0.15
C ARG A 87 -8.08 1.39 -0.36
N CYS A 88 -8.97 1.85 -1.22
CA CYS A 88 -9.99 1.03 -1.84
C CYS A 88 -9.34 -0.07 -2.69
N ALA A 89 -8.49 0.33 -3.63
CA ALA A 89 -7.89 -0.59 -4.59
C ALA A 89 -6.90 -1.58 -3.95
N LEU A 90 -6.15 -1.16 -2.93
CA LEU A 90 -5.30 -2.06 -2.13
C LEU A 90 -6.13 -3.13 -1.42
N LEU A 91 -7.26 -2.73 -0.83
CA LEU A 91 -8.11 -3.64 -0.07
C LEU A 91 -8.95 -4.55 -0.95
N THR A 92 -9.28 -4.18 -2.20
CA THR A 92 -10.17 -4.96 -3.07
C THR A 92 -9.44 -5.69 -4.18
N GLY A 93 -8.20 -5.31 -4.51
CA GLY A 93 -7.48 -5.82 -5.67
C GLY A 93 -8.11 -5.43 -7.02
N MET A 94 -8.96 -4.39 -7.01
CA MET A 94 -9.67 -3.85 -8.17
C MET A 94 -9.32 -2.37 -8.32
N HIS A 95 -9.36 -1.82 -9.53
CA HIS A 95 -9.29 -0.38 -9.71
C HIS A 95 -10.41 0.31 -8.92
N GLU A 96 -10.10 1.39 -8.20
CA GLU A 96 -10.97 2.03 -7.20
C GLU A 96 -12.36 2.44 -7.75
N PHE A 97 -12.39 2.81 -9.03
CA PHE A 97 -13.60 3.20 -9.75
C PHE A 97 -14.58 2.03 -9.92
N LYS A 98 -14.09 0.78 -10.06
CA LYS A 98 -14.94 -0.41 -10.09
C LYS A 98 -15.63 -0.66 -8.74
N SER A 99 -15.09 -0.08 -7.68
CA SER A 99 -15.66 -0.06 -6.33
C SER A 99 -16.35 1.27 -5.97
N GLY A 100 -16.53 2.17 -6.95
CA GLY A 100 -17.24 3.44 -6.80
C GLY A 100 -16.44 4.57 -6.16
N VAL A 101 -15.17 4.38 -5.81
CA VAL A 101 -14.39 5.39 -5.10
C VAL A 101 -13.69 6.33 -6.09
N THR A 102 -14.23 7.53 -6.27
CA THR A 102 -13.75 8.53 -7.25
C THR A 102 -13.25 9.84 -6.62
N HIS A 103 -13.45 10.01 -5.30
CA HIS A 103 -12.97 11.17 -4.54
C HIS A 103 -12.62 10.75 -3.10
N THR A 104 -12.00 11.67 -2.36
CA THR A 104 -11.73 11.60 -0.92
C THR A 104 -12.85 12.17 -0.01
N ILE A 105 -13.98 12.62 -0.57
CA ILE A 105 -15.11 13.21 0.18
C ILE A 105 -16.39 12.38 0.02
N LYS A 106 -17.32 12.51 0.98
CA LYS A 106 -18.63 11.86 0.91
C LYS A 106 -19.48 12.47 -0.23
N PRO A 107 -20.25 11.68 -1.01
CA PRO A 107 -20.37 10.21 -0.95
C PRO A 107 -19.31 9.45 -1.75
N TRP A 108 -18.60 10.10 -2.67
CA TRP A 108 -17.68 9.46 -3.64
C TRP A 108 -16.42 8.77 -3.07
N ARG A 109 -16.27 8.73 -1.74
CA ARG A 109 -15.24 7.96 -1.04
C ARG A 109 -15.73 6.63 -0.46
N GLU A 110 -17.05 6.41 -0.47
CA GLU A 110 -17.66 5.26 0.18
C GLU A 110 -17.45 4.03 -0.69
N MET A 111 -16.67 3.07 -0.20
CA MET A 111 -16.37 1.87 -0.98
C MET A 111 -17.63 1.01 -1.11
N ASN A 112 -18.06 0.72 -2.34
CA ASN A 112 -19.25 -0.08 -2.61
C ASN A 112 -19.23 -1.39 -1.78
N PRO A 113 -20.28 -1.69 -0.98
CA PRO A 113 -20.32 -2.85 -0.07
C PRO A 113 -20.25 -4.20 -0.78
N ARG A 114 -20.52 -4.23 -2.10
CA ARG A 114 -20.37 -5.43 -2.93
C ARG A 114 -18.92 -5.80 -3.22
N SER A 115 -17.96 -4.90 -2.94
CA SER A 115 -16.53 -5.17 -3.13
C SER A 115 -16.01 -6.00 -1.95
N THR A 116 -15.40 -7.14 -2.25
CA THR A 116 -14.80 -8.02 -1.23
C THR A 116 -13.43 -7.48 -0.85
N THR A 117 -13.16 -7.37 0.45
CA THR A 117 -11.87 -6.89 0.94
C THR A 117 -10.87 -8.02 1.18
N VAL A 118 -9.59 -7.68 1.26
CA VAL A 118 -8.52 -8.59 1.68
C VAL A 118 -8.76 -9.10 3.11
N ALA A 119 -9.32 -8.28 4.02
CA ALA A 119 -9.68 -8.72 5.36
C ALA A 119 -10.77 -9.80 5.33
N GLN A 120 -11.85 -9.59 4.55
CA GLN A 120 -12.89 -10.60 4.35
C GLN A 120 -12.32 -11.88 3.74
N THR A 121 -11.41 -11.74 2.77
CA THR A 121 -10.73 -12.87 2.11
C THR A 121 -9.91 -13.67 3.11
N LEU A 122 -9.02 -13.02 3.86
CA LEU A 122 -8.14 -13.69 4.83
C LEU A 122 -8.94 -14.32 5.99
N LYS A 123 -10.06 -13.72 6.38
CA LYS A 123 -10.96 -14.29 7.38
C LYS A 123 -11.52 -15.65 6.96
N THR A 124 -11.75 -15.89 5.68
CA THR A 124 -12.13 -17.23 5.18
C THR A 124 -11.04 -18.29 5.37
N ALA A 125 -9.79 -17.86 5.56
CA ALA A 125 -8.65 -18.72 5.87
C ALA A 125 -8.36 -18.82 7.38
N GLY A 126 -9.23 -18.27 8.23
CA GLY A 126 -9.10 -18.32 9.69
C GLY A 126 -8.15 -17.28 10.29
N TYR A 127 -7.86 -16.19 9.58
CA TYR A 127 -7.08 -15.08 10.14
C TYR A 127 -7.94 -14.26 11.10
N ALA A 128 -7.39 -13.91 12.26
CA ALA A 128 -7.86 -12.78 13.05
C ALA A 128 -7.51 -11.48 12.32
N THR A 129 -8.40 -10.50 12.29
CA THR A 129 -8.22 -9.29 11.46
C THR A 129 -8.34 -8.03 12.29
N GLY A 130 -7.37 -7.13 12.17
CA GLY A 130 -7.32 -5.88 12.92
C GLY A 130 -6.91 -4.69 12.04
N ILE A 131 -7.55 -3.54 12.23
CA ILE A 131 -7.16 -2.27 11.62
C ILE A 131 -6.92 -1.20 12.68
N PHE A 132 -5.76 -0.55 12.61
CA PHE A 132 -5.33 0.48 13.56
C PHE A 132 -4.89 1.72 12.79
N GLY A 133 -5.84 2.60 12.50
CA GLY A 133 -5.59 3.89 11.86
C GLY A 133 -6.62 4.32 10.82
N LYS A 134 -6.20 5.06 9.79
CA LYS A 134 -7.08 5.73 8.82
C LYS A 134 -7.83 4.76 7.91
N TRP A 135 -9.17 4.71 8.08
CA TRP A 135 -10.06 3.94 7.21
C TRP A 135 -10.35 4.65 5.86
N HIS A 136 -11.01 5.80 5.91
CA HIS A 136 -11.32 6.69 4.77
C HIS A 136 -12.22 6.10 3.64
N LEU A 137 -12.95 5.02 3.92
CA LEU A 137 -13.81 4.33 2.93
C LEU A 137 -15.31 4.29 3.28
N GLY A 138 -15.75 5.21 4.15
CA GLY A 138 -17.12 5.32 4.66
C GLY A 138 -17.26 4.81 6.09
N LEU A 139 -18.15 5.43 6.87
CA LEU A 139 -18.34 5.14 8.29
C LEU A 139 -19.79 4.82 8.68
N ASP A 140 -20.73 4.97 7.75
CA ASP A 140 -22.09 4.47 7.96
C ASP A 140 -22.03 2.94 8.06
N ASP A 141 -23.07 2.32 8.62
CA ASP A 141 -23.04 0.91 9.03
C ASP A 141 -22.51 -0.03 7.92
N ALA A 142 -23.00 0.10 6.69
CA ALA A 142 -22.55 -0.74 5.57
C ALA A 142 -21.06 -0.60 5.20
N TYR A 143 -20.40 0.48 5.59
CA TYR A 143 -19.04 0.85 5.14
C TYR A 143 -17.97 0.76 6.22
N ARG A 144 -18.35 0.73 7.51
CA ARG A 144 -17.40 0.74 8.63
C ARG A 144 -16.48 -0.49 8.62
N PRO A 145 -15.24 -0.40 9.14
CA PRO A 145 -14.26 -1.47 9.03
C PRO A 145 -14.75 -2.84 9.53
N ASN A 146 -15.49 -2.87 10.65
CA ASN A 146 -16.00 -4.13 11.22
C ASN A 146 -16.95 -4.88 10.27
N ASN A 147 -17.75 -4.14 9.49
CA ASN A 147 -18.65 -4.73 8.49
C ASN A 147 -17.92 -5.01 7.16
N ARG A 148 -16.64 -4.63 7.05
CA ARG A 148 -15.75 -4.85 5.89
C ARG A 148 -14.62 -5.82 6.18
N GLY A 149 -14.82 -6.69 7.17
CA GLY A 149 -14.00 -7.87 7.40
C GLY A 149 -13.01 -7.78 8.55
N PHE A 150 -12.90 -6.65 9.24
CA PHE A 150 -12.04 -6.51 10.42
C PHE A 150 -12.75 -6.93 11.71
N ASP A 151 -12.13 -7.76 12.53
CA ASP A 151 -12.66 -8.16 13.84
C ASP A 151 -12.50 -7.04 14.87
N GLU A 152 -11.35 -6.37 14.85
CA GLU A 152 -11.03 -5.22 15.70
C GLU A 152 -10.68 -3.99 14.85
N ALA A 153 -11.22 -2.84 15.21
CA ALA A 153 -10.96 -1.58 14.53
C ALA A 153 -10.75 -0.44 15.52
N LEU A 154 -9.63 0.27 15.38
CA LEU A 154 -9.36 1.53 16.07
C LEU A 154 -9.01 2.60 15.04
N HIS A 155 -9.84 3.64 14.93
CA HIS A 155 -9.64 4.72 13.95
C HIS A 155 -10.22 6.04 14.44
N ALA A 156 -9.77 7.17 13.88
CA ALA A 156 -10.43 8.45 14.13
C ALA A 156 -11.78 8.52 13.40
N LYS A 157 -12.72 9.31 13.92
CA LYS A 157 -14.02 9.55 13.28
C LYS A 157 -13.88 10.50 12.08
N GLY A 158 -14.46 10.14 10.95
CA GLY A 158 -14.62 11.01 9.77
C GLY A 158 -13.33 11.62 9.24
N ASP A 159 -13.43 12.83 8.68
CA ASP A 159 -12.30 13.68 8.26
C ASP A 159 -11.63 14.40 9.44
N VAL A 160 -11.84 13.94 10.69
CA VAL A 160 -11.18 14.50 11.88
C VAL A 160 -9.73 14.03 11.92
N GLN A 161 -8.97 14.47 10.92
CA GLN A 161 -7.53 14.28 10.79
C GLN A 161 -6.76 15.30 11.64
N LYS A 162 -7.47 16.32 12.18
CA LYS A 162 -6.87 17.54 12.74
C LYS A 162 -6.15 17.35 14.06
N SER A 163 -6.58 16.41 14.90
CA SER A 163 -6.00 16.22 16.24
C SER A 163 -4.99 15.07 16.23
N HIS A 164 -3.71 15.42 16.31
CA HIS A 164 -2.62 14.45 16.47
C HIS A 164 -2.36 14.13 17.94
N PHE A 165 -2.50 15.10 18.84
CA PHE A 165 -2.32 14.92 20.28
C PHE A 165 -3.65 14.74 21.00
N ASP A 166 -3.66 13.84 21.97
CA ASP A 166 -4.80 13.43 22.78
C ASP A 166 -6.08 13.20 21.95
N PRO A 167 -6.02 12.35 20.90
CA PRO A 167 -7.10 12.22 19.94
C PRO A 167 -8.32 11.53 20.55
N VAL A 168 -9.50 11.82 19.97
CA VAL A 168 -10.68 10.97 20.15
C VAL A 168 -10.65 9.90 19.05
N LEU A 169 -10.59 8.64 19.45
CA LEU A 169 -10.59 7.48 18.55
C LEU A 169 -11.83 6.62 18.82
N SER A 170 -12.34 5.99 17.77
CA SER A 170 -13.43 5.02 17.83
C SER A 170 -12.85 3.61 17.81
N ARG A 171 -13.12 2.84 18.86
CA ARG A 171 -12.87 1.41 18.93
C ARG A 171 -14.17 0.66 18.69
N ASP A 172 -14.30 -0.02 17.57
CA ASP A 172 -15.48 -0.84 17.23
C ASP A 172 -16.81 -0.07 17.39
N GLY A 173 -16.81 1.22 17.03
CA GLY A 173 -17.95 2.12 17.15
C GLY A 173 -18.05 2.88 18.48
N VAL A 174 -17.21 2.58 19.47
CA VAL A 174 -17.18 3.27 20.78
C VAL A 174 -16.07 4.32 20.82
N GLU A 175 -16.44 5.59 20.91
CA GLU A 175 -15.49 6.71 20.98
C GLU A 175 -14.90 6.88 22.38
N LYS A 176 -13.58 7.06 22.44
CA LYS A 176 -12.84 7.35 23.67
C LYS A 176 -11.74 8.37 23.39
N LYS A 177 -11.45 9.23 24.37
CA LYS A 177 -10.29 10.10 24.34
C LYS A 177 -9.05 9.32 24.78
N TYR A 178 -7.99 9.40 23.98
CA TYR A 178 -6.69 8.82 24.28
C TYR A 178 -5.73 9.93 24.68
N LYS A 179 -4.64 9.58 25.38
CA LYS A 179 -3.58 10.50 25.78
C LYS A 179 -2.31 10.18 24.99
N GLY A 180 -1.63 11.19 24.47
CA GLY A 180 -0.39 11.06 23.71
C GLY A 180 -0.56 11.34 22.21
N TYR A 181 0.46 11.01 21.43
CA TYR A 181 0.49 11.20 19.99
C TYR A 181 -0.22 10.05 19.27
N ARG A 182 -1.06 10.36 18.26
CA ARG A 182 -1.98 9.42 17.63
C ARG A 182 -1.27 8.21 17.05
N GLU A 183 -0.18 8.42 16.32
CA GLU A 183 0.56 7.35 15.67
C GLU A 183 1.13 6.37 16.71
N ASP A 184 1.70 6.86 17.81
CA ASP A 184 2.20 6.01 18.92
C ASP A 184 1.08 5.16 19.53
N ILE A 185 -0.10 5.77 19.75
CA ILE A 185 -1.29 5.06 20.27
C ILE A 185 -1.70 3.94 19.31
N LEU A 186 -1.81 4.25 18.02
CA LEU A 186 -2.26 3.29 17.00
C LEU A 186 -1.27 2.12 16.84
N PHE A 187 0.04 2.38 16.84
CA PHE A 187 1.05 1.33 16.78
C PHE A 187 1.09 0.49 18.05
N ALA A 188 0.93 1.10 19.23
CA ALA A 188 0.83 0.35 20.49
C ALA A 188 -0.37 -0.61 20.48
N GLU A 189 -1.52 -0.16 19.99
CA GLU A 189 -2.74 -0.97 19.90
C GLU A 189 -2.63 -2.06 18.84
N ALA A 190 -1.96 -1.79 17.72
CA ALA A 190 -1.61 -2.80 16.72
C ALA A 190 -0.71 -3.89 17.32
N MET A 191 0.33 -3.50 18.08
CA MET A 191 1.21 -4.45 18.77
C MET A 191 0.48 -5.27 19.82
N ALA A 192 -0.47 -4.69 20.55
CA ALA A 192 -1.32 -5.42 21.50
C ALA A 192 -2.20 -6.47 20.79
N PHE A 193 -2.78 -6.13 19.64
CA PHE A 193 -3.52 -7.09 18.80
C PHE A 193 -2.61 -8.21 18.29
N ILE A 194 -1.40 -7.90 17.84
CA ILE A 194 -0.41 -8.88 17.39
C ILE A 194 -0.07 -9.85 18.52
N GLU A 195 0.23 -9.33 19.72
CA GLU A 195 0.56 -10.14 20.89
C GLU A 195 -0.60 -11.05 21.30
N LYS A 196 -1.83 -10.52 21.31
CA LYS A 196 -3.04 -11.30 21.61
C LYS A 196 -3.26 -12.46 20.63
N ASN A 197 -2.91 -12.29 19.36
CA ASN A 197 -3.19 -13.26 18.30
C ASN A 197 -1.96 -14.07 17.83
N LYS A 198 -0.82 -13.93 18.51
CA LYS A 198 0.47 -14.52 18.09
C LYS A 198 0.47 -16.04 17.94
N ASP A 199 -0.41 -16.74 18.68
CA ASP A 199 -0.51 -18.21 18.65
C ASP A 199 -1.40 -18.71 17.50
N GLY A 200 -2.10 -17.81 16.81
CA GLY A 200 -2.87 -18.07 15.60
C GLY A 200 -2.25 -17.44 14.35
N LYS A 201 -3.09 -17.13 13.36
CA LYS A 201 -2.71 -16.29 12.22
C LYS A 201 -3.48 -14.99 12.28
N PHE A 202 -2.80 -13.88 12.03
CA PHE A 202 -3.43 -12.57 12.05
C PHE A 202 -3.11 -11.76 10.79
N PHE A 203 -4.02 -10.85 10.47
CA PHE A 203 -3.87 -9.78 9.50
C PHE A 203 -4.01 -8.45 10.25
N CYS A 204 -2.91 -7.72 10.40
CA CYS A 204 -2.87 -6.41 11.03
C CYS A 204 -2.64 -5.33 9.96
N TYR A 205 -3.61 -4.46 9.76
CA TYR A 205 -3.51 -3.33 8.84
C TYR A 205 -3.29 -2.04 9.64
N ILE A 206 -2.17 -1.36 9.39
CA ILE A 206 -1.75 -0.13 10.07
C ILE A 206 -1.69 1.02 9.05
N PRO A 207 -2.83 1.58 8.66
CA PRO A 207 -2.87 2.79 7.85
C PRO A 207 -2.62 4.02 8.71
N THR A 208 -1.44 4.62 8.61
CA THR A 208 -1.14 5.83 9.39
C THR A 208 -1.98 7.00 8.90
N TYR A 209 -2.07 8.04 9.73
CA TYR A 209 -2.49 9.37 9.29
C TYR A 209 -1.29 10.26 9.02
N ALA A 210 -0.16 10.07 9.70
CA ALA A 210 1.09 10.75 9.39
C ALA A 210 1.72 10.26 8.06
N PRO A 211 2.45 11.13 7.33
CA PRO A 211 2.66 12.57 7.57
C PRO A 211 1.59 13.50 6.93
N HIS A 212 0.33 13.08 6.79
CA HIS A 212 -0.73 13.94 6.28
C HIS A 212 -0.95 15.17 7.18
N THR A 213 -1.28 16.29 6.55
CA THR A 213 -1.64 17.54 7.23
C THR A 213 -2.76 17.39 8.29
N PRO A 214 -2.78 18.21 9.36
CA PRO A 214 -1.81 19.25 9.69
C PRO A 214 -0.45 18.67 10.13
N ASN A 215 0.66 19.21 9.62
CA ASN A 215 1.99 18.70 9.95
C ASN A 215 2.42 19.20 11.33
N ILE A 216 2.20 18.34 12.33
CA ILE A 216 2.55 18.57 13.73
C ILE A 216 3.03 17.23 14.29
N ALA A 217 4.18 17.22 14.96
CA ALA A 217 4.78 16.04 15.57
C ALA A 217 5.36 16.39 16.97
N PRO A 218 5.65 15.39 17.82
CA PRO A 218 6.35 15.63 19.08
C PRO A 218 7.71 16.30 18.85
N GLU A 219 8.10 17.18 19.78
CA GLU A 219 9.26 18.05 19.65
C GLU A 219 10.56 17.27 19.39
N GLU A 220 10.74 16.11 20.04
CA GLU A 220 11.92 15.26 19.85
C GLU A 220 12.12 14.79 18.39
N TYR A 221 11.06 14.69 17.59
CA TYR A 221 11.13 14.30 16.18
C TYR A 221 11.28 15.51 15.25
N VAL A 222 10.83 16.69 15.68
CA VAL A 222 10.93 17.94 14.89
C VAL A 222 12.30 18.59 15.06
N GLU A 223 12.85 18.56 16.28
CA GLU A 223 14.11 19.22 16.66
C GLU A 223 15.29 18.90 15.73
N PRO A 224 15.50 17.64 15.27
CA PRO A 224 16.57 17.32 14.32
C PRO A 224 16.49 18.05 12.98
N TYR A 225 15.32 18.61 12.64
CA TYR A 225 15.01 19.23 11.36
C TYR A 225 14.61 20.71 11.49
N LYS A 226 14.75 21.32 12.68
CA LYS A 226 14.19 22.65 13.01
C LYS A 226 14.56 23.79 12.05
N ASP A 227 15.71 23.68 11.39
CA ASP A 227 16.21 24.69 10.45
C ASP A 227 15.61 24.53 9.03
N HIS A 228 14.84 23.46 8.79
CA HIS A 228 14.16 23.20 7.52
C HIS A 228 12.71 23.70 7.55
N PRO A 229 12.20 24.35 6.49
CA PRO A 229 10.81 24.86 6.46
C PRO A 229 9.74 23.78 6.65
N GLN A 230 10.08 22.53 6.33
CA GLN A 230 9.21 21.35 6.46
C GLN A 230 9.54 20.49 7.70
N ALA A 231 10.19 21.05 8.73
CA ALA A 231 10.61 20.33 9.94
C ALA A 231 9.50 19.46 10.56
N ALA A 232 8.28 20.00 10.65
CA ALA A 232 7.17 19.28 11.25
C ALA A 232 6.71 18.08 10.39
N PHE A 233 6.76 18.18 9.06
CA PHE A 233 6.50 17.04 8.17
C PHE A 233 7.57 15.95 8.36
N PHE A 234 8.85 16.33 8.42
CA PHE A 234 9.93 15.38 8.68
C PHE A 234 9.85 14.75 10.08
N GLY A 235 9.42 15.50 11.09
CA GLY A 235 9.16 14.94 12.42
C GLY A 235 8.04 13.90 12.41
N GLN A 236 7.00 14.07 11.59
CA GLN A 236 5.97 13.04 11.42
C GLN A 236 6.52 11.78 10.77
N VAL A 237 7.34 11.91 9.71
CA VAL A 237 8.01 10.77 9.07
C VAL A 237 8.94 10.05 10.06
N ALA A 238 9.73 10.79 10.84
CA ALA A 238 10.63 10.24 11.86
C ALA A 238 9.88 9.52 12.99
N ASN A 239 8.70 10.00 13.39
CA ASN A 239 7.86 9.29 14.35
C ASN A 239 7.32 7.97 13.80
N VAL A 240 6.88 7.93 12.53
CA VAL A 240 6.46 6.67 11.89
C VAL A 240 7.63 5.70 11.79
N ASP A 241 8.83 6.19 11.42
CA ASP A 241 10.06 5.39 11.41
C ASP A 241 10.32 4.74 12.77
N GLN A 242 10.26 5.53 13.85
CA GLN A 242 10.49 5.03 15.21
C GLN A 242 9.47 3.94 15.60
N ASN A 243 8.19 4.15 15.28
CA ASN A 243 7.14 3.17 15.55
C ASN A 243 7.31 1.87 14.74
N ILE A 244 7.83 1.94 13.52
CA ILE A 244 8.25 0.75 12.75
C ILE A 244 9.36 0.02 13.49
N GLY A 245 10.35 0.73 14.03
CA GLY A 245 11.42 0.14 14.84
C GLY A 245 10.89 -0.61 16.06
N LEU A 246 9.95 -0.01 16.79
CA LEU A 246 9.28 -0.64 17.94
C LEU A 246 8.50 -1.90 17.53
N LEU A 247 7.77 -1.84 16.41
CA LEU A 247 7.04 -2.99 15.88
C LEU A 247 7.99 -4.14 15.52
N LEU A 248 9.09 -3.87 14.81
CA LEU A 248 10.09 -4.88 14.46
C LEU A 248 10.72 -5.50 15.72
N ALA A 249 11.04 -4.69 16.72
CA ALA A 249 11.55 -5.18 18.00
C ALA A 249 10.53 -6.08 18.72
N LYS A 250 9.25 -5.71 18.70
CA LYS A 250 8.18 -6.52 19.31
C LYS A 250 8.01 -7.87 18.63
N LEU A 251 8.15 -7.97 17.31
CA LEU A 251 8.09 -9.26 16.61
C LEU A 251 9.25 -10.20 17.01
N VAL A 252 10.44 -9.65 17.26
CA VAL A 252 11.60 -10.39 17.77
C VAL A 252 11.36 -10.83 19.22
N GLU A 253 10.87 -9.94 20.08
CA GLU A 253 10.50 -10.23 21.47
C GLU A 253 9.50 -11.39 21.55
N LEU A 254 8.45 -11.34 20.72
CA LEU A 254 7.40 -12.37 20.64
C LEU A 254 7.87 -13.64 19.90
N LYS A 255 9.07 -13.66 19.32
CA LYS A 255 9.66 -14.78 18.56
C LYS A 255 8.85 -15.20 17.33
N ILE A 256 8.14 -14.25 16.69
CA ILE A 256 7.32 -14.48 15.49
C ILE A 256 7.82 -13.73 14.25
N ASP A 257 8.96 -13.02 14.33
CA ASP A 257 9.55 -12.27 13.21
C ASP A 257 9.72 -13.12 11.94
N GLN A 258 10.26 -14.34 12.06
CA GLN A 258 10.48 -15.24 10.92
C GLN A 258 9.16 -15.82 10.34
N GLU A 259 8.05 -15.68 11.06
CA GLU A 259 6.72 -16.13 10.65
C GLU A 259 5.83 -14.99 10.17
N THR A 260 6.36 -13.76 10.10
CA THR A 260 5.56 -12.56 9.82
C THR A 260 6.02 -11.92 8.52
N LEU A 261 5.09 -11.83 7.57
CA LEU A 261 5.21 -11.00 6.38
C LEU A 261 4.86 -9.57 6.75
N ILE A 262 5.76 -8.62 6.47
CA ILE A 262 5.51 -7.19 6.55
C ILE A 262 5.49 -6.62 5.13
N VAL A 263 4.42 -5.90 4.81
CA VAL A 263 4.28 -5.12 3.58
C VAL A 263 4.17 -3.66 3.95
N LEU A 264 5.07 -2.81 3.44
CA LEU A 264 5.05 -1.37 3.66
C LEU A 264 4.89 -0.62 2.34
N ILE A 265 3.86 0.22 2.27
CA ILE A 265 3.47 0.97 1.07
C ILE A 265 3.15 2.42 1.44
N SER A 266 3.34 3.39 0.54
CA SER A 266 2.75 4.73 0.65
C SER A 266 1.47 4.87 -0.18
N ASP A 267 0.49 5.64 0.29
CA ASP A 267 -0.84 5.67 -0.35
C ASP A 267 -0.94 6.54 -1.61
N ASN A 268 -0.09 7.55 -1.77
CA ASN A 268 -0.02 8.38 -2.97
C ASN A 268 1.32 9.10 -3.05
N GLY A 269 1.50 9.91 -4.10
CA GLY A 269 2.60 10.85 -4.20
C GLY A 269 2.73 11.79 -3.00
N GLY A 270 3.93 12.34 -2.82
CA GLY A 270 4.26 13.16 -1.66
C GLY A 270 3.50 14.49 -1.61
N THR A 271 3.55 15.11 -0.43
CA THR A 271 3.07 16.48 -0.22
C THR A 271 4.23 17.40 0.17
N LYS A 272 4.35 17.79 1.44
CA LYS A 272 5.33 18.77 1.92
C LYS A 272 6.79 18.38 1.70
N GLY A 273 7.10 17.09 1.56
CA GLY A 273 8.46 16.60 1.26
C GLY A 273 8.90 16.79 -0.19
N VAL A 274 7.97 17.10 -1.11
CA VAL A 274 8.23 17.09 -2.56
C VAL A 274 9.32 18.07 -2.99
N ASP A 275 9.34 19.28 -2.42
CA ASP A 275 10.34 20.30 -2.77
C ASP A 275 11.73 19.97 -2.18
N ALA A 276 11.77 19.19 -1.11
CA ALA A 276 13.02 18.77 -0.48
C ALA A 276 13.68 17.62 -1.26
N TRP A 277 12.91 16.57 -1.55
CA TRP A 277 13.39 15.44 -2.35
C TRP A 277 12.24 14.57 -2.87
N ASN A 278 11.95 14.67 -4.17
CA ASN A 278 10.97 13.81 -4.84
C ASN A 278 11.63 12.73 -5.74
N ALA A 279 12.88 12.35 -5.44
CA ALA A 279 13.67 11.41 -6.25
C ALA A 279 13.73 11.75 -7.75
N GLY A 280 13.84 13.06 -8.08
CA GLY A 280 13.89 13.56 -9.46
C GLY A 280 12.56 13.60 -10.21
N MET A 281 11.47 13.11 -9.60
CA MET A 281 10.17 12.97 -10.25
C MET A 281 9.41 14.29 -10.38
N ARG A 282 8.64 14.42 -11.47
CA ARG A 282 7.58 15.43 -11.60
C ARG A 282 6.30 14.94 -10.91
N GLY A 283 5.51 15.87 -10.38
CA GLY A 283 4.22 15.57 -9.76
C GLY A 283 4.29 15.47 -8.25
N CYS A 284 3.11 15.50 -7.65
CA CYS A 284 2.86 15.31 -6.23
C CYS A 284 1.48 14.69 -6.05
N LYS A 285 1.01 14.54 -4.81
CA LYS A 285 -0.37 14.14 -4.51
C LYS A 285 -1.40 14.81 -5.42
N ALA A 286 -2.38 14.02 -5.85
CA ALA A 286 -3.48 14.40 -6.73
C ALA A 286 -3.05 14.87 -8.13
N THR A 287 -1.95 14.33 -8.68
CA THR A 287 -1.55 14.54 -10.08
C THR A 287 -1.40 13.19 -10.79
N PRO A 288 -1.60 13.13 -12.12
CA PRO A 288 -1.39 11.91 -12.90
C PRO A 288 0.09 11.68 -13.27
N TRP A 289 0.98 12.58 -12.85
CA TRP A 289 2.43 12.48 -13.06
C TRP A 289 3.04 11.38 -12.19
N ILE A 290 4.26 10.92 -12.53
CA ILE A 290 4.87 9.76 -11.86
C ILE A 290 5.10 10.00 -10.36
N GLY A 291 5.44 11.22 -9.95
CA GLY A 291 5.56 11.61 -8.54
C GLY A 291 4.23 11.72 -7.80
N GLY A 292 3.10 11.62 -8.50
CA GLY A 292 1.75 11.51 -7.94
C GLY A 292 1.29 10.07 -7.70
N THR A 293 1.85 9.10 -8.44
CA THR A 293 1.37 7.72 -8.51
C THR A 293 2.41 6.67 -8.13
N ARG A 294 3.72 6.94 -8.21
CA ARG A 294 4.76 6.00 -7.76
C ARG A 294 4.81 5.98 -6.23
N ALA A 295 4.73 4.78 -5.66
CA ALA A 295 4.79 4.56 -4.21
C ALA A 295 5.98 3.69 -3.81
N MET A 296 6.39 3.83 -2.55
CA MET A 296 7.29 2.85 -1.95
C MET A 296 6.56 1.51 -1.78
N SER A 297 7.28 0.40 -1.88
CA SER A 297 6.71 -0.95 -1.76
C SER A 297 7.76 -1.95 -1.30
N PHE A 298 7.75 -2.26 -0.01
CA PHE A 298 8.71 -3.15 0.65
C PHE A 298 8.00 -4.39 1.19
N TRP A 299 8.48 -5.57 0.79
CA TRP A 299 7.94 -6.87 1.18
C TRP A 299 9.01 -7.67 1.92
N ARG A 300 8.88 -7.74 3.25
CA ARG A 300 9.82 -8.41 4.14
C ARG A 300 9.21 -9.68 4.70
N TRP A 301 9.83 -10.82 4.40
CA TRP A 301 9.53 -12.08 5.08
C TRP A 301 10.85 -12.83 5.33
N PRO A 302 11.43 -12.69 6.53
CA PRO A 302 12.75 -13.22 6.83
C PRO A 302 12.84 -14.72 6.59
N GLY A 303 13.95 -15.16 5.98
CA GLY A 303 14.18 -16.57 5.64
C GLY A 303 13.37 -17.11 4.45
N VAL A 304 12.37 -16.36 3.97
CA VAL A 304 11.52 -16.74 2.82
C VAL A 304 11.84 -15.88 1.61
N PHE A 305 11.74 -14.56 1.75
CA PHE A 305 12.11 -13.63 0.68
C PHE A 305 13.55 -13.19 0.84
N LYS A 306 14.33 -13.19 -0.26
CA LYS A 306 15.69 -12.64 -0.24
C LYS A 306 15.64 -11.18 -0.70
N PRO A 307 16.28 -10.24 0.02
CA PRO A 307 16.21 -8.84 -0.32
C PRO A 307 16.78 -8.54 -1.72
N ARG A 308 16.03 -7.77 -2.52
CA ARG A 308 16.39 -7.40 -3.90
C ARG A 308 15.41 -6.38 -4.48
N ASP A 309 15.80 -5.74 -5.57
CA ASP A 309 14.90 -4.91 -6.36
C ASP A 309 14.17 -5.76 -7.42
N VAL A 310 12.93 -5.39 -7.68
CA VAL A 310 12.11 -5.92 -8.77
C VAL A 310 11.56 -4.73 -9.57
N GLY A 311 12.04 -4.57 -10.81
CA GLY A 311 11.67 -3.46 -11.70
C GLY A 311 10.43 -3.70 -12.55
N SER A 312 9.67 -4.78 -12.30
CA SER A 312 8.43 -5.06 -13.03
C SER A 312 7.33 -4.05 -12.68
N LEU A 313 6.55 -3.62 -13.68
CA LEU A 313 5.40 -2.75 -13.47
C LEU A 313 4.34 -3.47 -12.62
N THR A 314 4.13 -2.96 -11.40
CA THR A 314 3.27 -3.55 -10.36
C THR A 314 2.45 -2.46 -9.69
N ALA A 315 1.42 -2.83 -8.93
CA ALA A 315 0.53 -1.87 -8.29
C ALA A 315 -0.13 -2.39 -7.02
N HIS A 316 -0.68 -1.46 -6.24
CA HIS A 316 -1.52 -1.75 -5.08
C HIS A 316 -2.69 -2.72 -5.32
N ILE A 317 -3.27 -2.77 -6.52
CA ILE A 317 -4.28 -3.78 -6.89
C ILE A 317 -3.74 -5.22 -6.84
N ASP A 318 -2.42 -5.41 -6.91
CA ASP A 318 -1.79 -6.72 -6.82
C ASP A 318 -1.71 -7.26 -5.38
N VAL A 319 -1.98 -6.43 -4.36
CA VAL A 319 -1.83 -6.81 -2.95
C VAL A 319 -2.81 -7.90 -2.55
N LEU A 320 -4.11 -7.74 -2.83
CA LEU A 320 -5.12 -8.75 -2.47
C LEU A 320 -4.82 -10.13 -3.07
N PRO A 321 -4.65 -10.30 -4.40
CA PRO A 321 -4.37 -11.62 -4.98
C PRO A 321 -3.10 -12.24 -4.42
N THR A 322 -2.07 -11.42 -4.15
CA THR A 322 -0.82 -11.88 -3.53
C THR A 322 -1.03 -12.42 -2.12
N LEU A 323 -1.73 -11.66 -1.27
CA LEU A 323 -1.99 -12.06 0.11
C LEU A 323 -2.94 -13.27 0.18
N ALA A 324 -3.90 -13.37 -0.73
CA ALA A 324 -4.76 -14.54 -0.86
C ALA A 324 -3.95 -15.80 -1.21
N GLU A 325 -3.02 -15.72 -2.16
CA GLU A 325 -2.16 -16.86 -2.53
C GLU A 325 -1.22 -17.26 -1.38
N ILE A 326 -0.52 -16.30 -0.76
CA ILE A 326 0.41 -16.53 0.36
C ILE A 326 -0.29 -17.18 1.55
N SER A 327 -1.49 -16.69 1.90
CA SER A 327 -2.30 -17.21 3.00
C SER A 327 -3.10 -18.45 2.64
N LYS A 328 -3.07 -18.88 1.38
CA LYS A 328 -3.93 -19.95 0.83
C LYS A 328 -5.42 -19.67 1.09
N ALA A 329 -5.81 -18.41 1.16
CA ALA A 329 -7.21 -18.02 1.29
C ALA A 329 -7.95 -18.32 -0.02
N PRO A 330 -9.08 -19.05 0.03
CA PRO A 330 -9.82 -19.38 -1.16
C PRO A 330 -10.43 -18.12 -1.79
N LEU A 331 -10.18 -17.93 -3.08
CA LEU A 331 -10.92 -16.98 -3.90
C LEU A 331 -12.00 -17.74 -4.66
N THR A 332 -13.26 -17.34 -4.49
CA THR A 332 -14.36 -17.85 -5.32
C THR A 332 -14.14 -17.46 -6.78
N GLU A 333 -14.76 -18.19 -7.72
CA GLU A 333 -14.65 -17.87 -9.14
C GLU A 333 -15.09 -16.43 -9.43
N LYS A 334 -16.21 -16.02 -8.84
CA LYS A 334 -16.72 -14.64 -8.93
C LYS A 334 -15.72 -13.61 -8.42
N HIS A 335 -15.08 -13.86 -7.27
CA HIS A 335 -14.11 -12.92 -6.74
C HIS A 335 -12.88 -12.85 -7.65
N ARG A 336 -12.36 -14.00 -8.10
CA ARG A 336 -11.23 -14.08 -9.03
C ARG A 336 -11.51 -13.33 -10.34
N SER A 337 -12.71 -13.44 -10.90
CA SER A 337 -13.10 -12.77 -12.15
C SER A 337 -13.27 -11.25 -12.01
N GLN A 338 -13.27 -10.72 -10.79
CA GLN A 338 -13.40 -9.29 -10.52
C GLN A 338 -12.05 -8.61 -10.28
N LEU A 339 -11.00 -9.36 -9.95
CA LEU A 339 -9.68 -8.81 -9.66
C LEU A 339 -9.03 -8.24 -10.91
N ASP A 340 -8.47 -7.04 -10.78
CA ASP A 340 -7.61 -6.43 -11.80
C ASP A 340 -6.13 -6.72 -11.53
N GLY A 341 -5.79 -7.00 -10.27
CA GLY A 341 -4.44 -7.33 -9.86
C GLY A 341 -4.00 -8.75 -10.20
N LEU A 342 -2.69 -8.94 -10.26
CA LEU A 342 -2.02 -10.22 -10.40
C LEU A 342 -1.26 -10.53 -9.11
N SER A 343 -1.14 -11.80 -8.74
CA SER A 343 -0.30 -12.16 -7.60
C SER A 343 1.18 -11.83 -7.89
N LEU A 344 1.82 -11.11 -6.97
CA LEU A 344 3.24 -10.79 -6.98
C LEU A 344 4.10 -11.96 -6.50
N LEU A 345 3.51 -13.07 -6.00
CA LEU A 345 4.27 -14.18 -5.43
C LEU A 345 5.35 -14.76 -6.37
N PRO A 346 5.13 -14.89 -7.70
CA PRO A 346 6.20 -15.27 -8.61
C PRO A 346 7.40 -14.31 -8.58
N LEU A 347 7.13 -13.00 -8.61
CA LEU A 347 8.17 -11.96 -8.57
C LEU A 347 8.87 -11.85 -7.21
N LEU A 348 8.13 -12.04 -6.11
CA LEU A 348 8.68 -12.08 -4.75
C LEU A 348 9.71 -13.21 -4.60
N ASN A 349 9.45 -14.36 -5.23
CA ASN A 349 10.36 -15.51 -5.21
C ASN A 349 11.52 -15.37 -6.21
N ASN A 350 11.24 -14.86 -7.41
CA ASN A 350 12.20 -14.72 -8.50
C ASN A 350 11.96 -13.43 -9.30
N PRO A 351 12.90 -12.46 -9.31
CA PRO A 351 12.72 -11.20 -10.05
C PRO A 351 12.62 -11.40 -11.57
N ALA A 352 13.06 -12.56 -12.09
CA ALA A 352 12.97 -12.93 -13.50
C ALA A 352 11.76 -13.84 -13.81
N ALA A 353 10.80 -13.98 -12.88
CA ALA A 353 9.59 -14.73 -13.16
C ALA A 353 8.81 -14.10 -14.34
N PRO A 354 8.10 -14.90 -15.15
CA PRO A 354 7.26 -14.37 -16.21
C PRO A 354 6.29 -13.33 -15.68
N TRP A 355 6.24 -12.18 -16.34
CA TRP A 355 5.35 -11.08 -16.04
C TRP A 355 4.78 -10.51 -17.35
N PRO A 356 3.51 -10.07 -17.42
CA PRO A 356 2.94 -9.61 -18.68
C PRO A 356 3.66 -8.35 -19.19
N ALA A 357 4.35 -8.49 -20.33
CA ALA A 357 5.15 -7.41 -20.92
C ALA A 357 4.28 -6.27 -21.48
N ASP A 358 3.02 -6.56 -21.78
CA ASP A 358 2.00 -5.64 -22.26
C ASP A 358 1.06 -5.14 -21.15
N ARG A 359 1.40 -5.41 -19.88
CA ARG A 359 0.63 -4.93 -18.73
C ARG A 359 0.47 -3.40 -18.81
N MET A 360 -0.77 -2.95 -18.74
CA MET A 360 -1.10 -1.53 -18.62
C MET A 360 -1.76 -1.25 -17.28
N LEU A 361 -1.37 -0.13 -16.66
CA LEU A 361 -2.03 0.40 -15.48
C LEU A 361 -2.64 1.76 -15.82
N PHE A 362 -3.88 1.95 -15.41
CA PHE A 362 -4.65 3.15 -15.72
C PHE A 362 -4.74 4.02 -14.47
N THR A 363 -4.74 5.33 -14.67
CA THR A 363 -4.94 6.32 -13.62
C THR A 363 -5.85 7.40 -14.13
N ASN A 364 -6.81 7.79 -13.31
CA ASN A 364 -7.51 9.06 -13.46
C ASN A 364 -7.63 9.68 -12.08
N VAL A 365 -7.26 10.96 -11.95
CA VAL A 365 -7.29 11.66 -10.67
C VAL A 365 -8.71 11.76 -10.11
N GLY A 366 -9.72 11.73 -10.97
CA GLY A 366 -11.12 11.81 -10.60
C GLY A 366 -11.48 13.15 -9.97
N ARG A 367 -11.94 13.08 -8.73
CA ARG A 367 -12.37 14.24 -7.93
C ARG A 367 -13.46 15.07 -8.58
N TRP A 368 -14.36 14.44 -9.33
CA TRP A 368 -15.40 15.13 -10.10
C TRP A 368 -16.45 15.81 -9.23
N GLY A 369 -16.74 15.24 -8.06
CA GLY A 369 -17.79 15.76 -7.21
C GLY A 369 -19.12 15.77 -7.97
N LYS A 370 -19.80 16.92 -8.02
CA LYS A 370 -21.06 17.10 -8.77
C LYS A 370 -20.87 17.38 -10.27
N VAL A 371 -19.64 17.40 -10.76
CA VAL A 371 -19.36 17.57 -12.20
C VAL A 371 -19.41 16.20 -12.86
N ALA A 372 -19.96 16.11 -14.07
CA ALA A 372 -20.09 14.85 -14.77
C ALA A 372 -18.71 14.27 -15.16
N ALA A 373 -18.44 13.04 -14.76
CA ALA A 373 -17.20 12.31 -15.05
C ALA A 373 -16.94 12.19 -16.55
N ASP A 374 -18.00 12.04 -17.36
CA ASP A 374 -17.89 11.87 -18.82
C ASP A 374 -17.26 13.08 -19.51
N THR A 375 -17.52 14.29 -19.01
CA THR A 375 -16.92 15.52 -19.55
C THR A 375 -15.43 15.68 -19.21
N HIS A 376 -14.90 14.80 -18.35
CA HIS A 376 -13.53 14.80 -17.86
C HIS A 376 -12.87 13.43 -18.00
N ALA A 377 -13.40 12.54 -18.85
CA ALA A 377 -12.95 11.17 -19.00
C ALA A 377 -11.45 11.08 -19.31
N HIS A 378 -10.91 12.00 -20.11
CA HIS A 378 -9.50 12.02 -20.50
C HIS A 378 -8.66 13.05 -19.74
N ASN A 379 -9.28 13.85 -18.87
CA ASN A 379 -8.59 14.90 -18.14
C ASN A 379 -7.97 14.37 -16.86
N PHE A 380 -6.75 14.81 -16.56
CA PHE A 380 -6.02 14.40 -15.37
C PHE A 380 -5.87 12.88 -15.28
N ALA A 381 -5.47 12.27 -16.38
CA ALA A 381 -5.39 10.82 -16.56
C ALA A 381 -3.99 10.39 -17.01
N ALA A 382 -3.68 9.12 -16.81
CA ALA A 382 -2.45 8.51 -17.28
C ALA A 382 -2.58 7.00 -17.56
N VAL A 383 -1.64 6.49 -18.34
CA VAL A 383 -1.44 5.06 -18.61
C VAL A 383 0.03 4.72 -18.47
N ARG A 384 0.36 3.68 -17.71
CA ARG A 384 1.70 3.08 -17.67
C ARG A 384 1.74 1.83 -18.53
N MET A 385 2.79 1.67 -19.33
CA MET A 385 3.08 0.44 -20.09
C MET A 385 4.60 0.28 -20.22
N GLY A 386 5.17 -0.68 -19.49
CA GLY A 386 6.62 -0.81 -19.37
C GLY A 386 7.27 0.51 -18.95
N LYS A 387 8.28 0.95 -19.69
CA LYS A 387 8.97 2.24 -19.47
C LYS A 387 8.14 3.48 -19.80
N TYR A 388 7.07 3.33 -20.58
CA TYR A 388 6.30 4.46 -21.05
C TYR A 388 5.27 4.94 -20.01
N HIS A 389 5.11 6.26 -19.95
CA HIS A 389 4.05 6.93 -19.23
C HIS A 389 3.33 7.89 -20.17
N LEU A 390 2.07 7.58 -20.47
CA LEU A 390 1.17 8.45 -21.23
C LEU A 390 0.39 9.31 -20.24
N VAL A 391 0.45 10.63 -20.34
CA VAL A 391 -0.16 11.55 -19.36
C VAL A 391 -0.99 12.63 -20.07
N ASN A 392 -2.16 12.92 -19.52
CA ASN A 392 -2.95 14.10 -19.83
C ASN A 392 -3.26 14.86 -18.55
N ASN A 393 -2.53 15.94 -18.30
CA ASN A 393 -2.71 16.83 -17.14
C ASN A 393 -3.26 18.19 -17.58
N ARG A 394 -4.40 18.19 -18.27
CA ARG A 394 -5.10 19.42 -18.69
C ARG A 394 -6.54 19.50 -18.26
N CYS A 395 -7.03 20.73 -18.20
CA CYS A 395 -8.46 21.01 -18.04
C CYS A 395 -9.26 20.65 -19.30
N CYS A 396 -10.57 20.40 -19.12
CA CYS A 396 -11.51 20.24 -20.22
C CYS A 396 -11.67 21.54 -21.03
N ALA A 397 -12.24 21.42 -22.23
CA ALA A 397 -12.41 22.53 -23.17
C ALA A 397 -13.44 23.59 -22.71
N ASP A 398 -14.33 23.26 -21.75
CA ASP A 398 -15.33 24.22 -21.26
C ASP A 398 -14.69 25.26 -20.34
N ALA A 399 -14.48 26.47 -20.85
CA ALA A 399 -13.95 27.62 -20.11
C ALA A 399 -14.75 27.97 -18.84
N LYS A 400 -16.03 27.59 -18.75
CA LYS A 400 -16.89 27.84 -17.58
C LYS A 400 -16.86 26.71 -16.56
N CYS A 401 -16.17 25.61 -16.84
CA CYS A 401 -16.08 24.46 -15.95
C CYS A 401 -15.60 24.88 -14.55
N ARG A 402 -16.33 24.42 -13.52
CA ARG A 402 -16.06 24.70 -12.10
C ARG A 402 -15.35 23.56 -11.37
N HIS A 403 -14.97 22.50 -12.08
CA HIS A 403 -14.20 21.39 -11.51
C HIS A 403 -12.89 21.92 -10.90
N ALA A 404 -12.56 21.44 -9.70
CA ALA A 404 -11.46 21.97 -8.92
C ALA A 404 -10.10 21.82 -9.63
N LYS A 405 -9.89 20.71 -10.35
CA LYS A 405 -8.66 20.47 -11.11
C LYS A 405 -8.59 21.34 -12.36
N CYS A 406 -9.72 21.61 -13.00
CA CYS A 406 -9.78 22.59 -14.08
C CYS A 406 -9.40 23.99 -13.63
N LYS A 407 -9.93 24.44 -12.48
CA LYS A 407 -9.53 25.72 -11.87
C LYS A 407 -8.03 25.74 -11.56
N GLN A 408 -7.49 24.66 -11.00
CA GLN A 408 -6.06 24.52 -10.74
C GLN A 408 -5.25 24.62 -12.04
N ALA A 409 -5.57 23.83 -13.07
CA ALA A 409 -4.82 23.82 -14.33
C ALA A 409 -4.81 25.19 -15.02
N ARG A 410 -5.93 25.93 -14.97
CA ARG A 410 -5.98 27.32 -15.47
C ARG A 410 -5.09 28.25 -14.66
N GLY A 411 -5.11 28.11 -13.33
CA GLY A 411 -4.22 28.88 -12.46
C GLY A 411 -2.74 28.56 -12.67
N VAL A 412 -2.40 27.32 -13.05
CA VAL A 412 -1.03 26.97 -13.44
C VAL A 412 -0.68 27.64 -14.76
N ALA A 413 -1.59 27.61 -15.74
CA ALA A 413 -1.38 28.23 -17.04
C ALA A 413 -1.12 29.76 -16.97
N ASP A 414 -1.77 30.45 -16.03
CA ASP A 414 -1.63 31.90 -15.85
C ASP A 414 -0.68 32.31 -14.71
N GLY A 415 -0.02 31.34 -14.05
CA GLY A 415 0.91 31.57 -12.94
C GLY A 415 0.25 32.00 -11.62
N SER A 416 -1.07 31.99 -11.50
CA SER A 416 -1.79 32.37 -10.27
C SER A 416 -1.96 31.23 -9.26
N TYR A 417 -1.71 29.97 -9.66
CA TYR A 417 -1.96 28.83 -8.79
C TYR A 417 -0.91 28.71 -7.68
N LYS A 418 -1.39 28.77 -6.43
CA LYS A 418 -0.59 28.46 -5.25
C LYS A 418 -0.96 27.08 -4.74
N SER A 419 0.00 26.16 -4.81
CA SER A 419 -0.19 24.81 -4.27
C SER A 419 -0.08 24.81 -2.74
N ILE A 420 -0.77 23.85 -2.13
CA ILE A 420 -0.60 23.54 -0.70
C ILE A 420 0.46 22.46 -0.47
N TYR A 421 0.92 21.77 -1.53
CA TYR A 421 1.85 20.65 -1.43
C TYR A 421 3.28 21.01 -1.81
N THR A 422 3.48 22.00 -2.69
CA THR A 422 4.78 22.34 -3.25
C THR A 422 4.87 23.84 -3.49
N GLU A 423 6.07 24.39 -3.41
CA GLU A 423 6.40 25.77 -3.79
C GLU A 423 6.62 25.90 -5.31
N ASP A 424 7.00 24.81 -6.00
CA ASP A 424 7.23 24.75 -7.45
C ASP A 424 6.01 24.15 -8.18
N ALA A 425 4.92 24.94 -8.19
CA ALA A 425 3.69 24.54 -8.86
C ALA A 425 3.86 24.35 -10.37
N ASP A 426 4.74 25.14 -11.01
CA ASP A 426 5.00 25.11 -12.45
C ASP A 426 5.58 23.77 -12.88
N LYS A 427 6.52 23.22 -12.09
CA LYS A 427 7.08 21.89 -12.34
C LYS A 427 6.08 20.79 -12.03
N HIS A 428 5.51 20.78 -10.82
CA HIS A 428 4.77 19.61 -10.32
C HIS A 428 3.33 19.52 -10.84
N TYR A 429 2.76 20.63 -11.34
CA TYR A 429 1.45 20.65 -11.99
C TYR A 429 1.54 21.04 -13.47
N ALA A 430 2.73 20.95 -14.07
CA ALA A 430 2.96 21.25 -15.48
C ALA A 430 1.85 20.70 -16.37
N LEU A 431 1.42 21.47 -17.37
CA LEU A 431 0.38 21.05 -18.30
C LEU A 431 1.02 20.24 -19.43
N THR A 432 0.36 19.16 -19.85
CA THR A 432 0.72 18.38 -21.06
C THR A 432 0.47 19.21 -22.33
N PRO A 433 0.69 18.77 -23.58
CA PRO A 433 0.32 19.58 -24.77
C PRO A 433 -1.18 19.92 -24.86
N GLU A 434 -1.56 20.98 -25.59
CA GLU A 434 -2.97 21.40 -25.72
C GLU A 434 -3.85 20.37 -26.44
N GLN A 435 -3.29 19.66 -27.41
CA GLN A 435 -3.99 18.63 -28.16
C GLN A 435 -3.35 17.27 -27.86
N GLY A 436 -3.98 16.52 -26.96
CA GLY A 436 -3.69 15.12 -26.73
C GLY A 436 -2.79 14.79 -25.55
N TRP A 437 -2.29 13.57 -25.57
CA TRP A 437 -1.45 12.98 -24.55
C TRP A 437 0.01 13.42 -24.69
N GLY A 438 0.71 13.60 -23.57
CA GLY A 438 2.17 13.57 -23.52
C GLY A 438 2.65 12.13 -23.30
N LEU A 439 3.76 11.74 -23.93
CA LEU A 439 4.38 10.43 -23.73
C LEU A 439 5.80 10.61 -23.21
N TYR A 440 6.16 9.90 -22.15
CA TYR A 440 7.47 10.01 -21.49
C TYR A 440 8.10 8.62 -21.33
N ASP A 441 9.42 8.55 -21.48
CA ASP A 441 10.22 7.35 -21.22
C ASP A 441 10.86 7.44 -19.83
N LEU A 442 10.26 6.79 -18.84
CA LEU A 442 10.67 6.89 -17.43
C LEU A 442 11.99 6.17 -17.13
N GLU A 443 12.48 5.32 -18.03
CA GLU A 443 13.79 4.69 -17.89
C GLU A 443 14.92 5.70 -18.07
N HIS A 444 14.70 6.69 -18.93
CA HIS A 444 15.70 7.71 -19.28
C HIS A 444 15.33 9.12 -18.77
N ASP A 445 14.06 9.36 -18.45
CA ASP A 445 13.53 10.66 -18.03
C ASP A 445 12.44 10.50 -16.95
N VAL A 446 12.86 10.19 -15.73
CA VAL A 446 11.96 10.12 -14.56
C VAL A 446 11.31 11.47 -14.21
N SER A 447 11.87 12.56 -14.72
CA SER A 447 11.38 13.93 -14.51
C SER A 447 10.24 14.31 -15.47
N GLU A 448 9.95 13.45 -16.46
CA GLU A 448 8.90 13.64 -17.46
C GLU A 448 9.04 14.98 -18.19
N SER A 449 10.29 15.38 -18.45
CA SER A 449 10.66 16.66 -19.08
C SER A 449 10.59 16.63 -20.60
N SER A 450 10.77 15.45 -21.21
CA SER A 450 10.92 15.24 -22.64
C SER A 450 9.72 14.50 -23.22
N ASN A 451 8.80 15.24 -23.84
CA ASN A 451 7.63 14.65 -24.49
C ASN A 451 7.99 13.98 -25.82
N LEU A 452 7.79 12.66 -25.90
CA LEU A 452 8.08 11.81 -27.05
C LEU A 452 6.85 11.47 -27.90
N ALA A 453 5.68 12.04 -27.60
CA ALA A 453 4.42 11.67 -28.28
C ALA A 453 4.50 11.79 -29.81
N GLY A 454 5.14 12.83 -30.33
CA GLY A 454 5.35 13.01 -31.78
C GLY A 454 6.37 12.06 -32.41
N GLN A 455 7.22 11.43 -31.60
CA GLN A 455 8.25 10.47 -32.04
C GLN A 455 7.75 9.02 -32.02
N HIS A 456 6.73 8.73 -31.20
CA HIS A 456 6.13 7.39 -31.05
C HIS A 456 4.59 7.43 -31.13
N PRO A 457 4.01 7.92 -32.25
CA PRO A 457 2.55 8.04 -32.38
C PRO A 457 1.82 6.70 -32.23
N GLU A 458 2.43 5.58 -32.62
CA GLU A 458 1.88 4.22 -32.48
C GLU A 458 1.76 3.77 -31.02
N VAL A 459 2.71 4.18 -30.17
CA VAL A 459 2.66 3.91 -28.72
C VAL A 459 1.55 4.73 -28.08
N VAL A 460 1.43 6.00 -28.46
CA VAL A 460 0.36 6.90 -28.00
C VAL A 460 -1.01 6.33 -28.38
N GLU A 461 -1.21 5.96 -29.65
CA GLU A 461 -2.49 5.41 -30.13
C GLU A 461 -2.86 4.13 -29.38
N ARG A 462 -1.90 3.20 -29.20
CA ARG A 462 -2.13 1.95 -28.47
C ARG A 462 -2.58 2.20 -27.04
N MET A 463 -1.85 3.05 -26.31
CA MET A 463 -2.12 3.32 -24.90
C MET A 463 -3.42 4.13 -24.72
N ALA A 464 -3.68 5.11 -25.59
CA ALA A 464 -4.92 5.89 -25.57
C ALA A 464 -6.16 5.02 -25.86
N LYS A 465 -6.08 4.12 -26.86
CA LYS A 465 -7.17 3.18 -27.16
C LYS A 465 -7.44 2.21 -26.00
N ALA A 466 -6.39 1.77 -25.32
CA ALA A 466 -6.53 0.93 -24.13
C ALA A 466 -7.20 1.70 -22.98
N TYR A 467 -6.87 2.99 -22.81
CA TYR A 467 -7.54 3.86 -21.86
C TYR A 467 -9.03 4.01 -22.18
N ASP A 468 -9.40 4.20 -23.44
CA ASP A 468 -10.81 4.30 -23.85
C ASP A 468 -11.60 3.02 -23.54
N ALA A 469 -11.00 1.86 -23.81
CA ALA A 469 -11.59 0.57 -23.50
C ALA A 469 -11.76 0.38 -21.98
N TRP A 470 -10.73 0.73 -21.20
CA TRP A 470 -10.80 0.71 -19.75
C TRP A 470 -11.87 1.65 -19.21
N TRP A 471 -11.95 2.88 -19.72
CA TRP A 471 -12.96 3.87 -19.32
C TRP A 471 -14.38 3.36 -19.56
N ALA A 472 -14.64 2.80 -20.75
CA ALA A 472 -15.93 2.22 -21.10
C ALA A 472 -16.33 1.06 -20.18
N GLU A 473 -15.36 0.28 -19.67
CA GLU A 473 -15.58 -0.79 -18.71
C GLU A 473 -15.90 -0.28 -17.30
N VAL A 474 -15.11 0.69 -16.79
CA VAL A 474 -15.24 1.15 -15.39
C VAL A 474 -16.36 2.15 -15.17
N ARG A 475 -16.69 2.96 -16.17
CA ARG A 475 -17.65 4.07 -16.05
C ARG A 475 -19.03 3.64 -15.55
N PRO A 476 -19.63 2.53 -16.02
CA PRO A 476 -20.92 2.03 -15.51
C PRO A 476 -20.88 1.50 -14.07
N LEU A 477 -19.69 1.26 -13.52
CA LEU A 477 -19.51 0.72 -12.17
C LEU A 477 -19.32 1.81 -11.10
N MET A 478 -19.08 3.05 -11.52
CA MET A 478 -19.06 4.21 -10.64
C MET A 478 -20.46 4.46 -10.04
N PHE A 479 -20.54 5.12 -8.88
CA PHE A 479 -21.84 5.50 -8.34
C PHE A 479 -22.63 6.36 -9.36
N PRO A 480 -23.96 6.18 -9.46
CA PRO A 480 -24.80 7.05 -10.26
C PRO A 480 -24.60 8.50 -9.81
N GLU A 481 -24.33 9.40 -10.75
CA GLU A 481 -24.17 10.83 -10.46
C GLU A 481 -25.50 11.47 -10.01
N ASP A 482 -26.62 10.83 -10.36
CA ASP A 482 -27.98 11.29 -10.10
C ASP A 482 -28.51 10.94 -8.69
N ASP A 483 -27.79 10.10 -7.93
CA ASP A 483 -28.20 9.65 -6.57
C ASP A 483 -27.56 10.49 -5.43
N VAL A 484 -27.07 11.72 -5.71
CA VAL A 484 -26.33 12.58 -4.75
C VAL A 484 -26.95 13.94 -4.47
#